data_AF-A0A3N7FIK2-F1
#
_entry.id   AF-A0A3N7FIK2-F1
#
_cell.length_a   1.000
_cell.length_b   1.000
_cell.length_c   1.000
_cell.angle_alpha   90.00
_cell.angle_beta   90.00
_cell.angle_gamma   90.00
#
_symmetry.space_group_name_H-M   'P 1'
#
loop_
_entity.id
_entity.type
_entity.pdbx_description
1 polymer ?
#
loop_
_entity_poly.entity_id
_entity_poly.type
_entity_poly.pdbx_seq_one_letter_code
_entity_poly.pdbx_strand_id
1 'polypeptide(L)'
;MKFKLGDFVRFVDEKREGYVTRIIDAQTLGVTDEDGFEIPVAVSNLTSVHGHGVVAEEIDVPKPIQVNVPGVTKIENGIYVAVATDDKVGNVVHFHLQNQSPNTLLVSLSTEKKGKYASAYHGIIASYGTSLVYSAALADLDLWPEFTFQVLVVSTADAKPIDPLVIRKKFRAKDFSTEQKALPNLKNKGWLIRLDDLVPVTIDAQKLKESFFKSADEKKMVEAPAKEIDLHIEKLRDDHHFLEASEILQIQLTHFQNALDAAIVHHFDKMIFIHGSGNGTLRDKIHKLISKNPHIKTYMDARKEKFGYGATEVVFK
;
A
#
# COMPACT_ATOMS: atom_id res chain seq x y z
N MET A 1 35.81 -4.66 -14.84
CA MET A 1 36.10 -3.57 -13.87
C MET A 1 36.33 -4.21 -12.51
N LYS A 2 37.38 -3.80 -11.78
CA LYS A 2 37.86 -4.47 -10.56
C LYS A 2 37.11 -4.07 -9.28
N PHE A 3 36.38 -2.96 -9.31
CA PHE A 3 35.62 -2.40 -8.18
C PHE A 3 34.22 -1.98 -8.64
N LYS A 4 33.23 -2.04 -7.74
CA LYS A 4 31.83 -1.66 -7.92
C LYS A 4 31.45 -0.52 -6.98
N LEU A 5 30.34 0.17 -7.32
CA LEU A 5 29.73 1.17 -6.43
C LEU A 5 29.34 0.50 -5.10
N GLY A 6 29.76 1.13 -3.99
CA GLY A 6 29.58 0.61 -2.64
C GLY A 6 30.73 -0.26 -2.13
N ASP A 7 31.73 -0.60 -2.95
CA ASP A 7 32.90 -1.34 -2.48
C ASP A 7 33.71 -0.50 -1.48
N PHE A 8 34.12 -1.15 -0.38
CA PHE A 8 35.05 -0.56 0.58
C PHE A 8 36.49 -0.76 0.10
N VAL A 9 37.23 0.34 -0.03
CA VAL A 9 38.57 0.37 -0.62
C VAL A 9 39.52 1.12 0.30
N ARG A 10 40.79 0.69 0.33
CA ARG A 10 41.87 1.37 1.03
C ARG A 10 42.85 1.95 0.01
N PHE A 11 43.30 3.16 0.28
CA PHE A 11 44.30 3.86 -0.51
C PHE A 11 45.66 3.18 -0.31
N VAL A 12 46.41 2.95 -1.39
CA VAL A 12 47.68 2.20 -1.32
C VAL A 12 48.77 3.02 -0.63
N ASP A 13 48.82 4.32 -0.92
CA ASP A 13 49.90 5.22 -0.48
C ASP A 13 49.56 5.99 0.80
N GLU A 14 48.30 5.93 1.24
CA GLU A 14 47.79 6.69 2.38
C GLU A 14 47.05 5.77 3.36
N LYS A 15 47.14 6.04 4.66
CA LYS A 15 46.34 5.35 5.69
C LYS A 15 44.90 5.90 5.71
N ARG A 16 44.22 5.82 4.56
CA ARG A 16 42.85 6.26 4.37
C ARG A 16 42.00 5.16 3.75
N GLU A 17 40.73 5.17 4.10
CA GLU A 17 39.75 4.17 3.71
C GLU A 17 38.46 4.87 3.28
N GLY A 18 37.70 4.24 2.42
CA GLY A 18 36.49 4.86 1.92
C GLY A 18 35.63 3.95 1.06
N TYR A 19 34.47 4.46 0.70
CA TYR A 19 33.52 3.75 -0.16
C TYR A 19 33.54 4.33 -1.57
N VAL A 20 33.51 3.46 -2.57
CA VAL A 20 33.37 3.86 -3.98
C VAL A 20 31.95 4.38 -4.18
N THR A 21 31.80 5.70 -4.29
CA THR A 21 30.50 6.36 -4.47
C THR A 21 30.19 6.71 -5.91
N ARG A 22 31.22 6.77 -6.77
CA ARG A 22 31.04 7.09 -8.19
C ARG A 22 32.10 6.42 -9.06
N ILE A 23 31.72 5.96 -10.25
CA ILE A 23 32.66 5.52 -11.28
C ILE A 23 32.80 6.70 -12.26
N ILE A 24 33.97 7.31 -12.31
CA ILE A 24 34.23 8.49 -13.15
C ILE A 24 34.58 8.04 -14.57
N ASP A 25 35.50 7.09 -14.69
CA ASP A 25 35.87 6.44 -15.95
C ASP A 25 36.47 5.04 -15.69
N ALA A 26 37.06 4.40 -16.71
CA ALA A 26 37.63 3.07 -16.60
C ALA A 26 38.87 2.96 -15.69
N GLN A 27 39.55 4.09 -15.41
CA GLN A 27 40.79 4.17 -14.65
C GLN A 27 40.66 5.03 -13.38
N THR A 28 39.56 5.75 -13.19
CA THR A 28 39.35 6.71 -12.10
C THR A 28 38.01 6.47 -11.39
N LEU A 29 38.03 6.44 -10.06
CA LEU A 29 36.85 6.27 -9.19
C LEU A 29 36.72 7.44 -8.22
N GLY A 30 35.49 7.82 -7.88
CA GLY A 30 35.19 8.69 -6.75
C GLY A 30 35.06 7.86 -5.47
N VAL A 31 35.89 8.16 -4.48
CA VAL A 31 35.93 7.48 -3.18
C VAL A 31 35.67 8.51 -2.09
N THR A 32 34.79 8.17 -1.15
CA THR A 32 34.39 9.07 -0.06
C THR A 32 35.12 8.72 1.23
N ASP A 33 35.69 9.72 1.91
CA ASP A 33 36.37 9.60 3.22
C ASP A 33 35.35 9.62 4.39
N GLU A 34 35.82 9.47 5.64
CA GLU A 34 34.97 9.41 6.87
C GLU A 34 34.05 10.64 7.04
N ASP A 35 34.44 11.80 6.51
CA ASP A 35 33.68 13.06 6.58
C ASP A 35 32.70 13.28 5.40
N GLY A 36 32.55 12.31 4.49
CA GLY A 36 31.57 12.40 3.39
C GLY A 36 32.03 13.21 2.17
N PHE A 37 33.32 13.57 2.07
CA PHE A 37 33.89 14.27 0.93
C PHE A 37 34.38 13.29 -0.15
N GLU A 38 33.92 13.46 -1.40
CA GLU A 38 34.27 12.59 -2.53
C GLU A 38 35.56 13.06 -3.22
N ILE A 39 36.55 12.18 -3.28
CA ILE A 39 37.86 12.45 -3.90
C ILE A 39 38.04 11.52 -5.12
N PRO A 40 38.45 12.05 -6.28
CA PRO A 40 38.78 11.24 -7.45
C PRO A 40 40.14 10.56 -7.29
N VAL A 41 40.19 9.24 -7.46
CA VAL A 41 41.38 8.41 -7.22
C VAL A 41 41.54 7.40 -8.35
N ALA A 42 42.78 7.19 -8.79
CA ALA A 42 43.10 6.18 -9.80
C ALA A 42 42.90 4.76 -9.25
N VAL A 43 42.32 3.88 -10.07
CA VAL A 43 42.07 2.46 -9.74
C VAL A 43 43.36 1.72 -9.35
N SER A 44 44.51 2.14 -9.87
CA SER A 44 45.83 1.59 -9.52
C SER A 44 46.25 1.87 -8.09
N ASN A 45 45.74 2.96 -7.50
CA ASN A 45 46.10 3.44 -6.17
C ASN A 45 45.09 2.99 -5.10
N LEU A 46 44.19 2.09 -5.48
CA LEU A 46 43.17 1.51 -4.61
C LEU A 46 43.40 0.01 -4.46
N THR A 47 43.28 -0.46 -3.23
CA THR A 47 43.28 -1.89 -2.90
C THR A 47 41.94 -2.28 -2.31
N SER A 48 41.43 -3.43 -2.74
CA SER A 48 40.26 -4.04 -2.12
C SER A 48 40.67 -4.60 -0.77
N VAL A 49 39.98 -4.14 0.27
CA VAL A 49 40.12 -4.72 1.61
C VAL A 49 39.29 -6.00 1.62
N HIS A 50 39.90 -7.12 1.21
CA HIS A 50 39.30 -8.45 1.34
C HIS A 50 39.35 -8.84 2.83
N GLY A 51 38.20 -8.73 3.49
CA GLY A 51 38.09 -8.73 4.96
C GLY A 51 37.17 -7.62 5.50
N HIS A 52 36.69 -6.72 4.64
CA HIS A 52 35.45 -5.96 4.80
C HIS A 52 34.44 -6.40 3.73
N GLY A 53 34.29 -7.72 3.58
CA GLY A 53 33.06 -8.28 3.06
C GLY A 53 32.13 -8.49 4.24
N VAL A 54 30.87 -8.09 4.10
CA VAL A 54 29.79 -8.64 4.92
C VAL A 54 29.73 -10.12 4.55
N VAL A 55 30.57 -10.95 5.16
CA VAL A 55 30.51 -12.40 5.04
C VAL A 55 30.06 -12.91 6.38
N ALA A 56 28.76 -13.17 6.43
CA ALA A 56 28.17 -14.37 7.01
C ALA A 56 29.17 -15.27 7.75
N GLU A 57 29.23 -15.12 9.07
CA GLU A 57 29.43 -16.29 9.93
C GLU A 57 28.07 -16.95 10.16
N GLU A 58 28.06 -18.28 10.04
CA GLU A 58 26.93 -19.14 10.37
C GLU A 58 26.47 -18.89 11.81
N ILE A 59 25.28 -18.34 11.95
CA ILE A 59 24.61 -18.17 13.24
C ILE A 59 23.88 -19.48 13.53
N ASP A 60 24.30 -20.16 14.59
CA ASP A 60 23.54 -21.18 15.31
C ASP A 60 22.07 -20.72 15.42
N VAL A 61 21.17 -21.43 14.73
CA VAL A 61 19.81 -20.97 14.41
C VAL A 61 19.15 -20.38 15.66
N PRO A 62 19.09 -19.04 15.79
CA PRO A 62 18.36 -18.45 16.88
C PRO A 62 16.91 -18.72 16.55
N LYS A 63 16.19 -19.34 17.48
CA LYS A 63 14.72 -19.33 17.45
C LYS A 63 14.27 -17.94 17.04
N PRO A 64 13.31 -17.83 16.10
CA PRO A 64 12.95 -16.55 15.49
C PRO A 64 12.67 -15.55 16.61
N ILE A 65 13.60 -14.61 16.82
CA ILE A 65 13.31 -13.43 17.60
C ILE A 65 12.33 -12.67 16.74
N GLN A 66 11.08 -12.65 17.21
CA GLN A 66 10.02 -11.84 16.66
C GLN A 66 10.52 -10.39 16.70
N VAL A 67 11.09 -9.92 15.59
CA VAL A 67 11.10 -8.49 15.32
C VAL A 67 9.62 -8.17 15.19
N ASN A 68 9.11 -7.52 16.22
CA ASN A 68 7.77 -6.97 16.22
C ASN A 68 7.80 -5.82 15.20
N VAL A 69 7.81 -6.16 13.90
CA VAL A 69 7.44 -5.24 12.84
C VAL A 69 5.99 -4.90 13.17
N PRO A 70 5.68 -3.67 13.58
CA PRO A 70 4.30 -3.28 13.81
C PRO A 70 3.57 -3.58 12.51
N GLY A 71 2.56 -4.45 12.55
CA GLY A 71 1.95 -5.06 11.37
C GLY A 71 1.78 -4.03 10.25
N VAL A 72 2.50 -4.24 9.15
CA VAL A 72 2.31 -3.45 7.93
C VAL A 72 0.92 -3.82 7.44
N THR A 73 -0.06 -3.03 7.85
CA THR A 73 -1.32 -2.91 7.13
C THR A 73 -0.95 -2.72 5.66
N LYS A 74 -1.43 -3.59 4.78
CA LYS A 74 -1.17 -3.54 3.35
C LYS A 74 -1.78 -2.24 2.81
N ILE A 75 -0.99 -1.18 2.81
CA ILE A 75 -1.37 0.13 2.29
C ILE A 75 -1.14 0.10 0.79
N GLU A 76 -2.09 0.64 0.04
CA GLU A 76 -1.98 0.71 -1.41
C GLU A 76 -0.80 1.59 -1.82
N ASN A 77 -0.20 1.27 -2.97
CA ASN A 77 0.85 2.10 -3.53
C ASN A 77 0.27 3.49 -3.87
N GLY A 78 0.90 4.54 -3.37
CA GLY A 78 0.42 5.90 -3.59
C GLY A 78 1.24 6.96 -2.86
N ILE A 79 0.77 8.20 -2.93
CA ILE A 79 1.37 9.34 -2.25
C ILE A 79 0.41 9.79 -1.17
N TYR A 80 0.87 9.80 0.07
CA TYR A 80 0.02 10.09 1.23
C TYR A 80 0.58 11.22 2.06
N VAL A 81 -0.29 11.97 2.72
CA VAL A 81 0.07 12.82 3.85
C VAL A 81 -0.40 12.15 5.12
N ALA A 82 0.54 11.80 5.98
CA ALA A 82 0.31 11.36 7.34
C ALA A 82 0.33 12.57 8.28
N VAL A 83 -0.82 12.90 8.86
CA VAL A 83 -0.98 13.97 9.85
C VAL A 83 -0.90 13.35 11.23
N ALA A 84 0.29 13.33 11.82
CA ALA A 84 0.58 12.72 13.10
C ALA A 84 0.31 13.70 14.25
N THR A 85 -0.35 13.26 15.32
CA THR A 85 -0.52 14.07 16.53
C THR A 85 0.76 14.07 17.35
N ASP A 86 1.09 15.19 18.00
CA ASP A 86 2.10 15.23 19.06
C ASP A 86 1.40 15.20 20.42
N ASP A 87 1.53 14.06 21.11
CA ASP A 87 0.90 13.86 22.42
C ASP A 87 1.62 14.66 23.52
N LYS A 88 2.84 15.15 23.28
CA LYS A 88 3.64 15.95 24.23
C LYS A 88 3.38 17.44 24.08
N VAL A 89 3.16 17.89 22.85
CA VAL A 89 2.83 19.28 22.53
C VAL A 89 1.34 19.31 22.18
N GLY A 90 0.52 19.39 23.22
CA GLY A 90 -0.94 19.33 23.10
C GLY A 90 -1.44 20.19 21.95
N ASN A 91 -2.18 19.56 21.04
CA ASN A 91 -2.86 20.18 19.91
C ASN A 91 -1.97 20.58 18.71
N VAL A 92 -0.71 20.13 18.63
CA VAL A 92 0.11 20.25 17.41
C VAL A 92 0.03 18.97 16.58
N VAL A 93 -0.02 19.13 15.26
CA VAL A 93 0.09 18.03 14.29
C VAL A 93 1.24 18.24 13.34
N HIS A 94 1.86 17.13 12.94
CA HIS A 94 3.00 17.07 12.04
C HIS A 94 2.62 16.36 10.75
N PHE A 95 2.80 17.05 9.63
CA PHE A 95 2.51 16.55 8.30
C PHE A 95 3.74 15.86 7.76
N HIS A 96 3.63 14.55 7.54
CA HIS A 96 4.65 13.77 6.89
C HIS A 96 4.16 13.38 5.49
N LEU A 97 4.90 13.80 4.46
CA LEU A 97 4.65 13.31 3.11
C LEU A 97 5.29 11.93 2.99
N GLN A 98 4.47 10.92 2.68
CA GLN A 98 4.85 9.53 2.57
C GLN A 98 4.74 9.06 1.13
N ASN A 99 5.84 8.53 0.63
CA ASN A 99 5.86 7.76 -0.59
C ASN A 99 5.61 6.30 -0.21
N GLN A 100 4.50 5.70 -0.66
CA GLN A 100 4.23 4.28 -0.49
C GLN A 100 4.41 3.53 -1.82
N SER A 101 5.24 4.05 -2.72
CA SER A 101 5.48 3.50 -4.05
C SER A 101 6.95 3.15 -4.26
N PRO A 102 7.27 2.30 -5.25
CA PRO A 102 8.65 1.95 -5.57
C PRO A 102 9.44 3.08 -6.24
N ASN A 103 8.78 4.14 -6.71
CA ASN A 103 9.40 5.25 -7.45
C ASN A 103 10.02 6.29 -6.50
N THR A 104 10.91 7.14 -7.03
CA THR A 104 11.42 8.31 -6.28
C THR A 104 10.55 9.54 -6.58
N LEU A 105 10.31 10.39 -5.59
CA LEU A 105 9.52 11.61 -5.75
C LEU A 105 10.42 12.85 -5.62
N LEU A 106 10.36 13.74 -6.60
CA LEU A 106 10.85 15.11 -6.43
C LEU A 106 9.67 16.00 -6.07
N VAL A 107 9.73 16.69 -4.93
CA VAL A 107 8.59 17.38 -4.34
C VAL A 107 8.90 18.85 -4.09
N SER A 108 7.92 19.70 -4.38
CA SER A 108 7.78 21.04 -3.82
C SER A 108 6.42 21.16 -3.13
N LEU A 109 6.41 21.67 -1.91
CA LEU A 109 5.22 22.01 -1.15
C LEU A 109 5.21 23.52 -0.92
N SER A 110 4.14 24.17 -1.34
CA SER A 110 3.86 25.57 -1.06
C SER A 110 2.52 25.74 -0.34
N THR A 111 2.39 26.85 0.35
CA THR A 111 1.19 27.23 1.10
C THR A 111 0.68 28.57 0.62
N GLU A 112 -0.64 28.73 0.51
CA GLU A 112 -1.30 29.99 0.21
C GLU A 112 -2.26 30.39 1.34
N LYS A 113 -2.10 31.62 1.85
CA LYS A 113 -3.04 32.24 2.80
C LYS A 113 -3.33 33.67 2.41
N LYS A 114 -4.59 33.96 2.05
CA LYS A 114 -5.06 35.31 1.64
C LYS A 114 -4.18 35.92 0.53
N GLY A 115 -3.85 35.12 -0.50
CA GLY A 115 -3.01 35.53 -1.63
C GLY A 115 -1.51 35.68 -1.32
N LYS A 116 -1.06 35.34 -0.10
CA LYS A 116 0.37 35.25 0.24
C LYS A 116 0.83 33.81 0.11
N TYR A 117 1.93 33.61 -0.62
CA TYR A 117 2.53 32.32 -0.88
C TYR A 117 3.82 32.12 -0.08
N ALA A 118 4.05 30.91 0.43
CA ALA A 118 5.30 30.52 1.07
C ALA A 118 5.68 29.07 0.69
N SER A 119 6.96 28.81 0.43
CA SER A 119 7.46 27.44 0.33
C SER A 119 7.53 26.83 1.73
N ALA A 120 6.91 25.68 1.91
CA ALA A 120 6.92 24.94 3.17
C ALA A 120 7.93 23.78 3.15
N TYR A 121 8.11 23.13 1.99
CA TYR A 121 9.09 22.05 1.84
C TYR A 121 9.52 21.91 0.38
N HIS A 122 10.74 21.44 0.15
CA HIS A 122 11.19 20.94 -1.14
C HIS A 122 12.24 19.85 -0.92
N GLY A 123 12.28 18.84 -1.79
CA GLY A 123 13.28 17.78 -1.66
C GLY A 123 12.94 16.52 -2.42
N ILE A 124 13.73 15.49 -2.15
CA ILE A 124 13.60 14.16 -2.73
C ILE A 124 13.05 13.23 -1.66
N ILE A 125 12.01 12.47 -1.99
CA ILE A 125 11.50 11.40 -1.13
C ILE A 125 11.78 10.09 -1.84
N ALA A 126 12.67 9.29 -1.24
CA ALA A 126 13.03 7.97 -1.75
C ALA A 126 11.82 7.03 -1.79
N SER A 127 11.97 5.94 -2.54
CA SER A 127 11.06 4.80 -2.53
C SER A 127 10.70 4.38 -1.10
N TYR A 128 9.40 4.23 -0.82
CA TYR A 128 8.87 3.91 0.52
C TYR A 128 9.28 4.88 1.65
N GLY A 129 9.77 6.07 1.29
CA GLY A 129 10.30 7.08 2.20
C GLY A 129 9.24 7.99 2.81
N THR A 130 9.63 8.71 3.85
CA THR A 130 8.80 9.70 4.55
C THR A 130 9.61 10.96 4.84
N SER A 131 8.97 12.13 4.83
CA SER A 131 9.60 13.39 5.21
C SER A 131 8.62 14.30 5.94
N LEU A 132 9.05 14.94 7.02
CA LEU A 132 8.29 15.98 7.70
C LEU A 132 8.26 17.23 6.81
N VAL A 133 7.08 17.64 6.38
CA VAL A 133 6.92 18.73 5.40
C VAL A 133 6.20 19.96 5.95
N TYR A 134 5.47 19.83 7.06
CA TYR A 134 4.77 20.95 7.69
C TYR A 134 4.37 20.62 9.14
N SER A 135 4.10 21.65 9.95
CA SER A 135 3.57 21.50 11.31
C SER A 135 2.62 22.64 11.63
N ALA A 136 1.53 22.35 12.33
CA ALA A 136 0.55 23.37 12.73
C ALA A 136 -0.27 22.95 13.94
N ALA A 137 -0.86 23.94 14.62
CA ALA A 137 -1.84 23.69 15.66
C ALA A 137 -3.18 23.25 15.05
N LEU A 138 -3.73 22.14 15.54
CA LEU A 138 -5.01 21.59 15.08
C LEU A 138 -6.20 22.47 15.47
N ALA A 139 -6.13 23.22 16.57
CA ALA A 139 -7.15 24.24 16.89
C ALA A 139 -7.28 25.32 15.81
N ASP A 140 -6.21 25.60 15.07
CA ASP A 140 -6.18 26.64 14.05
C ASP A 140 -6.58 26.11 12.66
N LEU A 141 -7.23 24.95 12.57
CA LEU A 141 -7.58 24.29 11.32
C LEU A 141 -8.28 25.23 10.32
N ASP A 142 -9.20 26.06 10.79
CA ASP A 142 -9.91 27.03 9.93
C ASP A 142 -9.00 28.14 9.38
N LEU A 143 -7.86 28.37 10.05
CA LEU A 143 -6.83 29.35 9.68
C LEU A 143 -5.69 28.74 8.86
N TRP A 144 -5.69 27.42 8.62
CA TRP A 144 -4.65 26.76 7.84
C TRP A 144 -4.66 27.24 6.37
N PRO A 145 -3.48 27.32 5.74
CA PRO A 145 -3.39 27.69 4.33
C PRO A 145 -3.99 26.61 3.42
N GLU A 146 -4.18 26.95 2.15
CA GLU A 146 -4.27 25.95 1.11
C GLU A 146 -2.86 25.43 0.79
N PHE A 147 -2.72 24.11 0.61
CA PHE A 147 -1.45 23.47 0.31
C PHE A 147 -1.40 23.10 -1.16
N THR A 148 -0.31 23.41 -1.84
CA THR A 148 -0.03 22.96 -3.21
C THR A 148 1.19 22.05 -3.21
N PHE A 149 0.96 20.77 -3.48
CA PHE A 149 2.00 19.76 -3.67
C PHE A 149 2.28 19.63 -5.17
N GLN A 150 3.52 19.86 -5.57
CA GLN A 150 4.01 19.61 -6.92
C GLN A 150 4.97 18.43 -6.85
N VAL A 151 4.66 17.35 -7.57
CA VAL A 151 5.42 16.10 -7.49
C VAL A 151 5.80 15.62 -8.89
N LEU A 152 7.09 15.36 -9.07
CA LEU A 152 7.61 14.63 -10.22
C LEU A 152 7.93 13.20 -9.79
N VAL A 153 7.35 12.22 -10.47
CA VAL A 153 7.60 10.80 -10.20
C VAL A 153 8.76 10.35 -11.09
N VAL A 154 9.88 10.00 -10.46
CA VAL A 154 11.07 9.48 -11.14
C VAL A 154 11.02 7.96 -11.08
N SER A 155 10.91 7.33 -12.24
CA SER A 155 10.96 5.88 -12.41
C SER A 155 12.16 5.48 -13.27
N THR A 156 12.79 4.36 -12.92
CA THR A 156 13.85 3.74 -13.72
C THR A 156 13.32 2.64 -14.64
N ALA A 157 12.00 2.39 -14.62
CA ALA A 157 11.37 1.42 -15.49
C ALA A 157 11.30 1.95 -16.93
N ASP A 158 11.42 1.03 -17.90
CA ASP A 158 11.21 1.33 -19.32
C ASP A 158 9.70 1.48 -19.61
N ALA A 159 9.15 2.60 -19.17
CA ALA A 159 7.75 2.96 -19.31
C ALA A 159 7.62 4.47 -19.53
N LYS A 160 6.51 4.89 -20.15
CA LYS A 160 6.20 6.32 -20.31
C LYS A 160 6.17 7.00 -18.92
N PRO A 161 6.92 8.09 -18.71
CA PRO A 161 6.88 8.84 -17.46
C PRO A 161 5.47 9.36 -17.16
N ILE A 162 5.15 9.45 -15.86
CA ILE A 162 3.89 10.02 -15.40
C ILE A 162 3.98 11.55 -15.46
N ASP A 163 2.89 12.20 -15.86
CA ASP A 163 2.82 13.67 -15.86
C ASP A 163 3.06 14.24 -14.45
N PRO A 164 3.66 15.44 -14.34
CA PRO A 164 3.80 16.13 -13.07
C PRO A 164 2.47 16.25 -12.32
N LEU A 165 2.43 15.79 -11.07
CA LEU A 165 1.25 15.91 -10.23
C LEU A 165 1.24 17.29 -9.59
N VAL A 166 0.12 18.01 -9.72
CA VAL A 166 -0.12 19.28 -9.01
C VAL A 166 -1.41 19.14 -8.20
N ILE A 167 -1.25 18.97 -6.90
CA ILE A 167 -2.35 18.67 -5.97
C ILE A 167 -2.57 19.87 -5.07
N ARG A 168 -3.76 20.48 -5.17
CA ARG A 168 -4.20 21.55 -4.28
C ARG A 168 -5.13 20.97 -3.23
N LYS A 169 -4.75 21.07 -1.96
CA LYS A 169 -5.50 20.51 -0.84
C LYS A 169 -5.69 21.57 0.22
N LYS A 170 -6.96 21.86 0.50
CA LYS A 170 -7.37 22.63 1.67
C LYS A 170 -7.96 21.69 2.70
N PHE A 171 -7.28 21.51 3.82
CA PHE A 171 -7.72 20.62 4.88
C PHE A 171 -8.92 21.21 5.63
N ARG A 172 -9.84 20.33 6.04
CA ARG A 172 -11.13 20.64 6.67
C ARG A 172 -11.43 19.65 7.79
N ALA A 173 -12.38 19.98 8.66
CA ALA A 173 -12.77 19.10 9.76
C ALA A 173 -13.14 17.67 9.29
N LYS A 174 -13.77 17.54 8.12
CA LYS A 174 -14.09 16.23 7.51
C LYS A 174 -12.88 15.35 7.17
N ASP A 175 -11.70 15.95 6.96
CA ASP A 175 -10.48 15.20 6.69
C ASP A 175 -9.93 14.53 7.96
N PHE A 176 -10.39 15.00 9.14
CA PHE A 176 -10.00 14.55 10.47
C PHE A 176 -11.15 13.95 11.27
N SER A 177 -12.31 13.71 10.65
CA SER A 177 -13.49 13.17 11.33
C SER A 177 -13.42 11.66 11.57
N THR A 178 -12.46 10.97 10.96
CA THR A 178 -12.20 9.55 11.21
C THR A 178 -11.34 9.36 12.45
N GLU A 179 -11.41 8.17 13.05
CA GLU A 179 -10.55 7.84 14.18
C GLU A 179 -9.07 7.85 13.79
N GLN A 180 -8.22 8.28 14.72
CA GLN A 180 -6.77 8.24 14.55
C GLN A 180 -6.29 6.79 14.46
N LYS A 181 -5.43 6.52 13.48
CA LYS A 181 -4.87 5.21 13.19
C LYS A 181 -3.37 5.20 13.43
N ALA A 182 -2.80 4.01 13.52
CA ALA A 182 -1.35 3.84 13.43
C ALA A 182 -0.89 4.32 12.04
N LEU A 183 0.15 5.15 12.03
CA LEU A 183 0.71 5.71 10.80
C LEU A 183 1.97 4.92 10.40
N PRO A 184 2.17 4.62 9.09
CA PRO A 184 3.36 3.91 8.64
C PRO A 184 4.62 4.69 8.99
N ASN A 185 5.64 3.99 9.45
CA ASN A 185 6.96 4.56 9.73
C ASN A 185 6.95 5.74 10.73
N LEU A 186 5.88 5.88 11.54
CA LEU A 186 5.72 6.92 12.55
C LEU A 186 5.28 6.30 13.88
N LYS A 187 5.79 6.83 14.98
CA LYS A 187 5.46 6.35 16.34
C LYS A 187 4.08 6.82 16.80
N ASN A 188 3.70 8.02 16.37
CA ASN A 188 2.47 8.66 16.83
C ASN A 188 1.30 8.26 15.94
N LYS A 189 0.10 8.29 16.51
CA LYS A 189 -1.14 8.06 15.76
C LYS A 189 -1.53 9.31 14.97
N GLY A 190 -2.48 9.15 14.06
CA GLY A 190 -3.06 10.28 13.35
C GLY A 190 -3.88 9.86 12.15
N TRP A 191 -3.93 10.73 11.14
CA TRP A 191 -4.74 10.53 9.94
C TRP A 191 -3.85 10.31 8.72
N LEU A 192 -4.19 9.31 7.91
CA LEU A 192 -3.51 9.03 6.65
C LEU A 192 -4.44 9.42 5.49
N ILE A 193 -4.02 10.40 4.70
CA ILE A 193 -4.82 11.01 3.64
C ILE A 193 -4.09 10.80 2.30
N ARG A 194 -4.73 10.13 1.34
CA ARG A 194 -4.17 9.93 0.00
C ARG A 194 -4.24 11.23 -0.82
N LEU A 195 -3.16 11.57 -1.51
CA LEU A 195 -3.05 12.80 -2.30
C LEU A 195 -3.22 12.58 -3.81
N ASP A 196 -2.75 11.45 -4.35
CA ASP A 196 -2.76 11.17 -5.79
C ASP A 196 -4.16 10.92 -6.37
N ASP A 197 -5.13 10.55 -5.53
CA ASP A 197 -6.55 10.47 -5.91
C ASP A 197 -7.19 11.85 -6.19
N LEU A 198 -6.52 12.94 -5.80
CA LEU A 198 -7.03 14.31 -5.91
C LEU A 198 -6.63 15.02 -7.19
N VAL A 199 -5.74 14.42 -8.00
CA VAL A 199 -5.49 14.90 -9.35
C VAL A 199 -6.60 14.33 -10.24
N PRO A 200 -7.47 15.17 -10.85
CA PRO A 200 -8.17 14.72 -12.03
C PRO A 200 -7.07 14.43 -13.04
N VAL A 201 -6.73 13.15 -13.20
CA VAL A 201 -5.90 12.69 -14.31
C VAL A 201 -6.49 13.38 -15.52
N THR A 202 -5.75 14.26 -16.18
CA THR A 202 -6.12 14.74 -17.51
C THR A 202 -6.08 13.49 -18.36
N ILE A 203 -7.23 12.81 -18.40
CA ILE A 203 -7.35 11.56 -19.10
C ILE A 203 -7.08 11.93 -20.56
N ASP A 204 -6.00 11.38 -21.08
CA ASP A 204 -5.69 11.41 -22.51
C ASP A 204 -6.98 11.04 -23.26
N ALA A 205 -7.44 11.87 -24.19
CA ALA A 205 -8.74 11.70 -24.86
C ALA A 205 -8.91 10.31 -25.52
N GLN A 206 -7.82 9.55 -25.68
CA GLN A 206 -7.83 8.13 -26.04
C GLN A 206 -8.08 7.15 -24.88
N LYS A 207 -7.53 7.37 -23.66
CA LYS A 207 -7.92 6.61 -22.44
C LYS A 207 -9.28 7.03 -21.90
N LEU A 208 -9.71 8.25 -22.23
CA LEU A 208 -11.03 8.81 -21.94
C LEU A 208 -12.07 8.16 -22.85
N LYS A 209 -11.71 7.79 -24.09
CA LYS A 209 -12.56 6.94 -24.92
C LYS A 209 -12.68 5.52 -24.37
N GLU A 210 -11.62 4.90 -23.85
CA GLU A 210 -11.74 3.56 -23.25
C GLU A 210 -12.55 3.54 -21.94
N SER A 211 -12.57 4.66 -21.20
CA SER A 211 -13.38 4.82 -19.98
C SER A 211 -14.77 5.45 -20.20
N PHE A 212 -15.01 6.17 -21.29
CA PHE A 212 -16.31 6.76 -21.64
C PHE A 212 -17.11 5.93 -22.66
N PHE A 213 -16.48 4.97 -23.35
CA PHE A 213 -17.21 3.86 -24.01
C PHE A 213 -17.62 2.76 -23.02
N LYS A 214 -17.41 2.97 -21.72
CA LYS A 214 -18.17 2.31 -20.65
C LYS A 214 -18.72 3.35 -19.68
N SER A 215 -19.81 4.00 -20.08
CA SER A 215 -21.13 3.67 -19.54
C SER A 215 -22.11 4.83 -19.72
N ALA A 216 -23.21 4.58 -20.44
CA ALA A 216 -24.51 5.09 -20.06
C ALA A 216 -25.56 4.06 -20.50
N ASP A 217 -26.18 3.45 -19.50
CA ASP A 217 -27.26 2.46 -19.56
C ASP A 217 -26.98 1.16 -20.30
N GLU A 218 -26.18 0.32 -19.65
CA GLU A 218 -26.79 -0.95 -19.27
C GLU A 218 -26.77 -0.98 -17.74
N LYS A 219 -27.96 -1.08 -17.13
CA LYS A 219 -28.04 -1.83 -15.87
C LYS A 219 -27.17 -3.05 -16.10
N LYS A 220 -26.02 -3.15 -15.45
CA LYS A 220 -25.51 -4.48 -15.13
C LYS A 220 -26.64 -5.06 -14.29
N MET A 221 -27.54 -5.77 -14.96
CA MET A 221 -28.13 -6.94 -14.36
C MET A 221 -26.91 -7.65 -13.82
N VAL A 222 -26.74 -7.59 -12.50
CA VAL A 222 -26.05 -8.67 -11.82
C VAL A 222 -26.65 -9.92 -12.46
N GLU A 223 -25.83 -10.79 -13.04
CA GLU A 223 -26.40 -11.98 -13.64
C GLU A 223 -27.09 -12.72 -12.50
N ALA A 224 -28.35 -13.13 -12.71
CA ALA A 224 -29.12 -13.81 -11.69
C ALA A 224 -28.29 -15.02 -11.24
N PRO A 225 -27.84 -15.06 -9.98
CA PRO A 225 -26.99 -16.15 -9.51
C PRO A 225 -27.75 -17.46 -9.63
N ALA A 226 -27.05 -18.57 -9.86
CA ALA A 226 -27.69 -19.87 -9.83
C ALA A 226 -28.36 -20.09 -8.46
N LYS A 227 -29.52 -20.75 -8.45
CA LYS A 227 -30.23 -21.07 -7.19
C LYS A 227 -29.44 -22.02 -6.28
N GLU A 228 -28.47 -22.75 -6.83
CA GLU A 228 -27.55 -23.63 -6.13
C GLU A 228 -26.11 -23.18 -6.46
N ILE A 229 -25.33 -22.76 -5.45
CA ILE A 229 -23.95 -22.30 -5.61
C ILE A 229 -23.00 -23.27 -4.90
N ASP A 230 -22.04 -23.80 -5.65
CA ASP A 230 -20.99 -24.65 -5.10
C ASP A 230 -19.81 -23.80 -4.63
N LEU A 231 -19.45 -23.94 -3.35
CA LEU A 231 -18.36 -23.21 -2.71
C LEU A 231 -17.11 -24.07 -2.55
N HIS A 232 -17.07 -25.30 -3.05
CA HIS A 232 -15.84 -26.10 -3.06
C HIS A 232 -14.75 -25.38 -3.86
N ILE A 233 -13.53 -25.33 -3.33
CA ILE A 233 -12.45 -24.54 -3.92
C ILE A 233 -12.08 -25.01 -5.32
N GLU A 234 -12.24 -26.31 -5.59
CA GLU A 234 -12.03 -26.97 -6.87
C GLU A 234 -13.00 -26.47 -7.96
N LYS A 235 -14.13 -25.85 -7.57
CA LYS A 235 -15.07 -25.19 -8.48
C LYS A 235 -14.78 -23.70 -8.67
N LEU A 236 -14.04 -23.10 -7.73
CA LEU A 236 -13.76 -21.67 -7.73
C LEU A 236 -12.37 -21.37 -8.33
N ARG A 237 -11.43 -22.31 -8.26
CA ARG A 237 -10.05 -22.11 -8.68
C ARG A 237 -9.33 -23.39 -9.10
N ASP A 238 -8.62 -23.33 -10.22
CA ASP A 238 -7.86 -24.47 -10.74
C ASP A 238 -6.50 -24.65 -10.03
N ASP A 239 -5.88 -23.58 -9.53
CA ASP A 239 -4.57 -23.55 -8.85
C ASP A 239 -4.66 -23.75 -7.33
N HIS A 240 -5.75 -24.34 -6.83
CA HIS A 240 -6.03 -24.49 -5.40
C HIS A 240 -4.98 -25.31 -4.61
N HIS A 241 -4.20 -26.15 -5.28
CA HIS A 241 -3.12 -26.95 -4.67
C HIS A 241 -1.97 -26.11 -4.09
N PHE A 242 -1.82 -24.87 -4.55
CA PHE A 242 -0.77 -23.95 -4.10
C PHE A 242 -1.24 -22.99 -3.00
N LEU A 243 -2.49 -23.11 -2.56
CA LEU A 243 -3.09 -22.18 -1.61
C LEU A 243 -3.04 -22.73 -0.18
N GLU A 244 -2.78 -21.83 0.76
CA GLU A 244 -2.90 -22.15 2.18
C GLU A 244 -4.37 -22.29 2.58
N ALA A 245 -4.66 -23.13 3.58
CA ALA A 245 -6.04 -23.40 4.02
C ALA A 245 -6.82 -22.12 4.42
N SER A 246 -6.11 -21.11 4.92
CA SER A 246 -6.71 -19.82 5.27
C SER A 246 -7.12 -18.98 4.04
N GLU A 247 -6.34 -19.04 2.96
CA GLU A 247 -6.62 -18.36 1.70
C GLU A 247 -7.79 -19.01 0.97
N ILE A 248 -7.82 -20.35 0.96
CA ILE A 248 -8.94 -21.14 0.44
C ILE A 248 -10.24 -20.70 1.12
N LEU A 249 -10.26 -20.69 2.46
CA LEU A 249 -11.44 -20.27 3.23
C LEU A 249 -11.89 -18.84 2.89
N GLN A 250 -10.94 -17.92 2.73
CA GLN A 250 -11.25 -16.53 2.40
C GLN A 250 -11.86 -16.38 1.00
N ILE A 251 -11.36 -17.12 0.02
CA ILE A 251 -11.90 -17.13 -1.35
C ILE A 251 -13.33 -17.67 -1.34
N GLN A 252 -13.57 -18.78 -0.64
CA GLN A 252 -14.90 -19.39 -0.52
C GLN A 252 -15.91 -18.44 0.13
N LEU A 253 -15.50 -17.73 1.20
CA LEU A 253 -16.36 -16.75 1.88
C LEU A 253 -16.62 -15.51 1.02
N THR A 254 -15.64 -15.07 0.23
CA THR A 254 -15.82 -13.93 -0.69
C THR A 254 -16.81 -14.29 -1.79
N HIS A 255 -16.70 -15.50 -2.36
CA HIS A 255 -17.65 -15.99 -3.37
C HIS A 255 -19.06 -16.14 -2.80
N PHE A 256 -19.18 -16.68 -1.59
CA PHE A 256 -20.46 -16.74 -0.85
C PHE A 256 -21.10 -15.35 -0.70
N GLN A 257 -20.33 -14.36 -0.23
CA GLN A 257 -20.84 -13.01 0.01
C GLN A 257 -21.33 -12.35 -1.29
N ASN A 258 -20.54 -12.44 -2.37
CA ASN A 258 -20.93 -11.90 -3.67
C ASN A 258 -22.23 -12.52 -4.20
N ALA A 259 -22.38 -13.84 -4.07
CA ALA A 259 -23.59 -14.55 -4.49
C ALA A 259 -24.81 -14.21 -3.61
N LEU A 260 -24.60 -14.03 -2.29
CA LEU A 260 -25.63 -13.60 -1.36
C LEU A 260 -26.13 -12.18 -1.69
N ASP A 261 -25.23 -11.25 -1.96
CA ASP A 261 -25.57 -9.87 -2.31
C ASP A 261 -26.29 -9.81 -3.66
N ALA A 262 -25.85 -10.60 -4.64
CA ALA A 262 -26.55 -10.76 -5.91
C ALA A 262 -27.99 -11.28 -5.71
N ALA A 263 -28.18 -12.30 -4.87
CA ALA A 263 -29.50 -12.85 -4.57
C ALA A 263 -30.46 -11.83 -3.96
N ILE A 264 -29.94 -10.97 -3.07
CA ILE A 264 -30.70 -9.87 -2.46
C ILE A 264 -31.11 -8.83 -3.51
N VAL A 265 -30.18 -8.43 -4.37
CA VAL A 265 -30.45 -7.47 -5.48
C VAL A 265 -31.51 -8.01 -6.45
N HIS A 266 -31.54 -9.33 -6.67
CA HIS A 266 -32.52 -9.98 -7.55
C HIS A 266 -33.81 -10.44 -6.86
N HIS A 267 -34.00 -10.14 -5.57
CA HIS A 267 -35.18 -10.54 -4.81
C HIS A 267 -35.47 -12.06 -4.88
N PHE A 268 -34.44 -12.88 -4.72
CA PHE A 268 -34.63 -14.34 -4.67
C PHE A 268 -35.39 -14.74 -3.41
N ASP A 269 -36.39 -15.63 -3.52
CA ASP A 269 -37.07 -16.17 -2.34
C ASP A 269 -36.13 -17.03 -1.49
N LYS A 270 -35.27 -17.82 -2.15
CA LYS A 270 -34.32 -18.73 -1.52
C LYS A 270 -33.15 -19.12 -2.40
N MET A 271 -32.04 -19.48 -1.77
CA MET A 271 -30.80 -19.94 -2.42
C MET A 271 -30.11 -21.02 -1.59
N ILE A 272 -29.44 -21.96 -2.25
CA ILE A 272 -28.70 -23.06 -1.62
C ILE A 272 -27.20 -22.86 -1.84
N PHE A 273 -26.43 -22.90 -0.76
CA PHE A 273 -24.97 -22.86 -0.78
C PHE A 273 -24.40 -24.21 -0.37
N ILE A 274 -23.59 -24.82 -1.23
CA ILE A 274 -22.97 -26.12 -1.02
C ILE A 274 -21.55 -25.88 -0.50
N HIS A 275 -21.31 -26.15 0.78
CA HIS A 275 -20.02 -25.92 1.46
C HIS A 275 -19.29 -27.22 1.82
N GLY A 276 -19.89 -28.38 1.53
CA GLY A 276 -19.32 -29.69 1.82
C GLY A 276 -19.51 -30.11 3.29
N SER A 277 -19.28 -31.41 3.55
CA SER A 277 -19.49 -32.06 4.86
C SER A 277 -18.20 -32.21 5.69
N GLY A 278 -17.16 -31.43 5.38
CA GLY A 278 -15.86 -31.50 6.08
C GLY A 278 -15.91 -31.07 7.55
N ASN A 279 -14.84 -30.45 8.05
CA ASN A 279 -14.70 -30.04 9.47
C ASN A 279 -15.70 -28.96 9.97
N GLY A 280 -16.68 -28.54 9.15
CA GLY A 280 -17.70 -27.57 9.54
C GLY A 280 -17.25 -26.10 9.58
N THR A 281 -15.96 -25.80 9.40
CA THR A 281 -15.44 -24.42 9.52
C THR A 281 -16.08 -23.43 8.55
N LEU A 282 -16.25 -23.81 7.28
CA LEU A 282 -16.91 -22.97 6.27
C LEU A 282 -18.39 -22.77 6.60
N ARG A 283 -19.08 -23.84 7.02
CA ARG A 283 -20.49 -23.80 7.47
C ARG A 283 -20.68 -22.81 8.62
N ASP A 284 -19.87 -22.92 9.68
CA ASP A 284 -20.01 -22.08 10.87
C ASP A 284 -19.77 -20.59 10.55
N LYS A 285 -18.81 -20.31 9.66
CA LYS A 285 -18.54 -18.94 9.17
C LYS A 285 -19.70 -18.40 8.33
N ILE A 286 -20.24 -19.21 7.41
CA ILE A 286 -21.40 -18.85 6.60
C ILE A 286 -22.61 -18.56 7.50
N HIS A 287 -22.92 -19.44 8.45
CA HIS A 287 -24.04 -19.26 9.39
C HIS A 287 -23.87 -17.99 10.24
N LYS A 288 -22.64 -17.67 10.66
CA LYS A 288 -22.33 -16.43 11.39
C LYS A 288 -22.49 -15.16 10.54
N LEU A 289 -22.23 -15.22 9.23
CA LEU A 289 -22.47 -14.10 8.32
C LEU A 289 -23.96 -13.91 8.04
N ILE A 290 -24.66 -15.01 7.77
CA ILE A 290 -26.10 -15.04 7.49
C ILE A 290 -26.90 -14.51 8.68
N SER A 291 -26.60 -14.98 9.90
CA SER A 291 -27.32 -14.57 11.12
C SER A 291 -27.22 -13.08 11.44
N LYS A 292 -26.23 -12.38 10.89
CA LYS A 292 -26.04 -10.94 11.06
C LYS A 292 -26.67 -10.10 9.95
N ASN A 293 -27.10 -10.72 8.85
CA ASN A 293 -27.59 -9.99 7.69
C ASN A 293 -29.09 -9.64 7.85
N PRO A 294 -29.47 -8.35 7.82
CA PRO A 294 -30.84 -7.92 8.04
C PRO A 294 -31.81 -8.33 6.91
N HIS A 295 -31.31 -8.72 5.73
CA HIS A 295 -32.12 -9.11 4.56
C HIS A 295 -32.46 -10.60 4.53
N ILE A 296 -31.99 -11.38 5.51
CA ILE A 296 -32.25 -12.82 5.59
C ILE A 296 -33.39 -13.08 6.57
N LYS A 297 -34.37 -13.87 6.14
CA LYS A 297 -35.53 -14.26 6.94
C LYS A 297 -35.19 -15.44 7.85
N THR A 298 -34.59 -16.49 7.29
CA THR A 298 -34.16 -17.68 8.01
C THR A 298 -33.16 -18.48 7.18
N TYR A 299 -32.46 -19.43 7.79
CA TYR A 299 -31.60 -20.38 7.11
C TYR A 299 -31.72 -21.77 7.75
N MET A 300 -31.56 -22.83 6.95
CA MET A 300 -31.62 -24.22 7.40
C MET A 300 -30.70 -25.10 6.56
N ASP A 301 -30.39 -26.31 7.02
CA ASP A 301 -29.63 -27.25 6.19
C ASP A 301 -30.46 -27.64 4.95
N ALA A 302 -29.87 -27.56 3.76
CA ALA A 302 -30.57 -27.79 2.50
C ALA A 302 -30.65 -29.28 2.15
N ARG A 303 -31.85 -29.77 1.83
CA ARG A 303 -32.15 -31.06 1.16
C ARG A 303 -31.20 -32.20 1.62
N LYS A 304 -31.40 -32.68 2.84
CA LYS A 304 -30.58 -33.74 3.47
C LYS A 304 -30.42 -35.00 2.60
N GLU A 305 -31.40 -35.32 1.77
CA GLU A 305 -31.38 -36.46 0.84
C GLU A 305 -30.38 -36.30 -0.32
N LYS A 306 -30.12 -35.07 -0.76
CA LYS A 306 -29.24 -34.76 -1.92
C LYS A 306 -27.84 -34.31 -1.51
N PHE A 307 -27.71 -33.59 -0.39
CA PHE A 307 -26.46 -32.95 0.03
C PHE A 307 -26.01 -33.30 1.46
N GLY A 308 -26.73 -34.18 2.15
CA GLY A 308 -26.46 -34.49 3.55
C GLY A 308 -26.51 -33.23 4.43
N TYR A 309 -25.46 -32.99 5.21
CA TYR A 309 -25.26 -31.77 6.00
C TYR A 309 -24.34 -30.75 5.30
N GLY A 310 -24.03 -30.95 4.02
CA GLY A 310 -23.03 -30.19 3.27
C GLY A 310 -23.56 -28.97 2.54
N ALA A 311 -24.81 -28.57 2.78
CA ALA A 311 -25.41 -27.41 2.13
C ALA A 311 -26.36 -26.65 3.07
N THR A 312 -26.43 -25.33 2.89
CA THR A 312 -27.29 -24.42 3.65
C THR A 312 -28.27 -23.73 2.70
N GLU A 313 -29.58 -23.84 2.96
CA GLU A 313 -30.64 -23.09 2.29
C GLU A 313 -30.86 -21.77 3.06
N VAL A 314 -30.75 -20.66 2.34
CA VAL A 314 -30.99 -19.31 2.84
C VAL A 314 -32.30 -18.82 2.25
N VAL A 315 -33.20 -18.34 3.11
CA VAL A 315 -34.49 -17.75 2.74
C VAL A 315 -34.41 -16.25 2.98
N PHE A 316 -34.64 -15.45 1.94
CA PHE A 316 -34.55 -13.99 2.00
C PHE A 316 -35.88 -13.36 2.46
N LYS A 317 -35.85 -12.07 2.82
CA LYS A 317 -37.03 -11.30 3.24
C LYS A 317 -37.82 -10.73 2.08
#